data_AF-A0A091BZM6-F1
#
_entry.id   AF-A0A091BZM6-F1
#
_cell.length_a   1.000
_cell.length_b   1.000
_cell.length_c   1.000
_cell.angle_alpha   90.00
_cell.angle_beta   90.00
_cell.angle_gamma   90.00
#
_symmetry.space_group_name_H-M   'P 1'
#
loop_
_entity.id
_entity.type
_entity.pdbx_description
1 polymer ?
#
loop_
_entity_poly.entity_id
_entity_poly.type
_entity_poly.pdbx_seq_one_letter_code
_entity_poly.pdbx_strand_id
1 'polypeptide(L)'
;MKKILVRAGMSPLDTFSADEMIRRNAIGNNVGNLMYAYSVFRNLTTENVKLEADYYRADPADADMINENYDSYVIPLANAIRPSFIPTLKKYTALIEKLNIPVFVVGMGMAFPYEPNVKQERPFDGDVKRFVSAVLEKSNILGLRGQITADYLSYLGFKEGRDHMVIGCPSMYTFGDNIKIRDTELNDNSSISMNMTPAADQKVLKFLNGLSKRYKNLEFTPQDLDEMILTYSGTPFFRRSC
;
A
#
# COMPACT_ATOMS: atom_id res chain seq x y z
N MET A 1 -6.90 21.74 -15.88
CA MET A 1 -6.01 20.93 -15.00
C MET A 1 -6.86 19.82 -14.41
N LYS A 2 -6.48 18.56 -14.61
CA LYS A 2 -7.18 17.41 -14.04
C LYS A 2 -6.83 17.26 -12.55
N LYS A 3 -7.81 17.06 -11.69
CA LYS A 3 -7.65 16.81 -10.25
C LYS A 3 -7.88 15.33 -9.96
N ILE A 4 -6.87 14.66 -9.42
CA ILE A 4 -6.94 13.24 -9.10
C ILE A 4 -6.75 13.07 -7.60
N LEU A 5 -7.71 12.42 -6.95
CA LEU A 5 -7.58 11.99 -5.58
C LEU A 5 -6.73 10.71 -5.55
N VAL A 6 -5.82 10.58 -4.59
CA VAL A 6 -4.94 9.42 -4.46
C VAL A 6 -5.02 8.87 -3.05
N ARG A 7 -5.26 7.56 -2.90
CA ARG A 7 -5.21 6.91 -1.59
C ARG A 7 -3.80 6.93 -1.03
N ALA A 8 -3.55 7.75 -0.02
CA ALA A 8 -2.26 7.86 0.65
C ALA A 8 -2.42 8.58 1.98
N GLY A 9 -1.59 8.25 2.97
CA GLY A 9 -1.60 8.98 4.24
C GLY A 9 -0.92 10.34 4.17
N MET A 10 -0.17 10.60 3.09
CA MET A 10 0.43 11.90 2.77
C MET A 10 0.81 11.97 1.29
N SER A 11 0.83 13.19 0.74
CA SER A 11 1.45 13.52 -0.54
C SER A 11 2.97 13.59 -0.41
N PRO A 12 3.75 13.32 -1.48
CA PRO A 12 5.19 13.57 -1.50
C PRO A 12 5.58 15.03 -1.30
N LEU A 13 4.61 15.95 -1.44
CA LEU A 13 4.81 17.39 -1.22
C LEU A 13 4.42 17.83 0.21
N ASP A 14 3.82 16.93 1.01
CA ASP A 14 3.48 17.23 2.39
C ASP A 14 4.73 17.13 3.27
N THR A 15 4.86 18.06 4.23
CA THR A 15 5.94 18.04 5.23
C THR A 15 5.32 17.99 6.63
N PHE A 16 5.03 16.79 7.12
CA PHE A 16 4.47 16.59 8.46
C PHE A 16 5.57 16.48 9.53
N SER A 17 5.29 17.01 10.72
CA SER A 17 6.11 16.75 11.90
C SER A 17 5.93 15.30 12.37
N ALA A 18 6.88 14.79 13.16
CA ALA A 18 6.80 13.42 13.67
C ALA A 18 5.51 13.15 14.47
N ASP A 19 5.08 14.11 15.29
CA ASP A 19 3.83 14.00 16.06
C ASP A 19 2.58 14.03 15.19
N GLU A 20 2.60 14.78 14.08
CA GLU A 20 1.50 14.79 13.12
C GLU A 20 1.43 13.45 12.35
N MET A 21 2.58 12.94 11.89
CA MET A 21 2.66 11.63 11.25
C MET A 21 2.13 10.51 12.16
N ILE A 22 2.47 10.55 13.46
CA ILE A 22 1.97 9.61 14.47
C ILE A 22 0.46 9.77 14.67
N ARG A 23 -0.02 10.99 14.95
CA ARG A 23 -1.45 11.25 15.23
C ARG A 23 -2.35 10.85 14.07
N ARG A 24 -1.92 11.09 12.84
CA ARG A 24 -2.68 10.75 11.63
C ARG A 24 -2.47 9.32 11.17
N ASN A 25 -1.43 8.65 11.67
CA ASN A 25 -0.90 7.43 11.07
C ASN A 25 -0.64 7.60 9.56
N ALA A 26 0.08 8.68 9.20
CA ALA A 26 0.34 9.04 7.79
C ALA A 26 1.11 7.94 7.02
N ILE A 27 1.78 7.03 7.72
CA ILE A 27 2.50 5.89 7.13
C ILE A 27 1.63 4.63 7.00
N GLY A 28 0.36 4.63 7.44
CA GLY A 28 -0.53 3.48 7.32
C GLY A 28 -0.03 2.24 8.07
N ASN A 29 0.59 2.45 9.24
CA ASN A 29 1.29 1.49 10.09
C ASN A 29 2.67 1.03 9.60
N ASN A 30 3.05 1.27 8.34
CA ASN A 30 4.32 0.79 7.80
C ASN A 30 4.85 1.74 6.71
N VAL A 31 6.09 2.23 6.84
CA VAL A 31 6.70 3.19 5.90
C VAL A 31 6.82 2.67 4.46
N GLY A 32 6.81 1.35 4.24
CA GLY A 32 6.73 0.76 2.91
C GLY A 32 5.47 1.17 2.14
N ASN A 33 4.43 1.63 2.85
CA ASN A 33 3.25 2.22 2.24
C ASN A 33 3.53 3.52 1.51
N LEU A 34 4.45 4.33 2.02
CA LEU A 34 4.86 5.57 1.37
C LEU A 34 5.53 5.30 0.03
N MET A 35 6.29 4.19 -0.10
CA MET A 35 7.00 3.88 -1.35
C MET A 35 6.05 3.60 -2.52
N TYR A 36 5.02 2.77 -2.32
CA TYR A 36 4.09 2.49 -3.41
C TYR A 36 3.16 3.67 -3.70
N ALA A 37 2.80 4.47 -2.69
CA ALA A 37 2.03 5.70 -2.89
C ALA A 37 2.86 6.72 -3.67
N TYR A 38 4.10 6.96 -3.26
CA TYR A 38 5.05 7.84 -3.95
C TYR A 38 5.21 7.47 -5.43
N SER A 39 5.32 6.18 -5.74
CA SER A 39 5.39 5.73 -7.12
C SER A 39 4.16 6.14 -7.94
N VAL A 40 2.95 6.02 -7.38
CA VAL A 40 1.72 6.49 -8.04
C VAL A 40 1.76 8.00 -8.25
N PHE A 41 2.12 8.79 -7.23
CA PHE A 41 2.24 10.24 -7.38
C PHE A 41 3.23 10.61 -8.47
N ARG A 42 4.43 10.03 -8.43
CA ARG A 42 5.50 10.31 -9.38
C ARG A 42 5.11 9.99 -10.82
N ASN A 43 4.45 8.86 -11.07
CA ASN A 43 4.07 8.44 -12.42
C ASN A 43 2.87 9.20 -12.99
N LEU A 44 1.98 9.72 -12.12
CA LEU A 44 0.82 10.49 -12.56
C LEU A 44 1.08 12.01 -12.63
N THR A 45 2.22 12.47 -12.09
CA THR A 45 2.57 13.90 -12.09
C THR A 45 2.93 14.35 -13.50
N THR A 46 2.15 15.29 -14.02
CA THR A 46 2.41 16.01 -15.28
C THR A 46 2.01 17.47 -15.11
N GLU A 47 2.40 18.36 -16.02
CA GLU A 47 2.08 19.79 -15.94
C GLU A 47 0.57 20.10 -15.84
N ASN A 48 -0.29 19.18 -16.30
CA ASN A 48 -1.74 19.37 -16.36
C ASN A 48 -2.52 18.55 -15.33
N VAL A 49 -1.85 17.90 -14.38
CA VAL A 49 -2.46 17.04 -13.35
C VAL A 49 -2.11 17.55 -11.96
N LYS A 50 -3.13 17.77 -11.13
CA LYS A 50 -3.01 18.01 -9.68
C LYS A 50 -3.38 16.74 -8.94
N LEU A 51 -2.48 16.26 -8.08
CA LEU A 51 -2.68 15.09 -7.24
C LEU A 51 -2.86 15.52 -5.79
N GLU A 52 -3.88 14.98 -5.13
CA GLU A 52 -4.13 15.23 -3.70
C GLU A 52 -4.29 13.90 -2.97
N ALA A 53 -3.72 13.80 -1.76
CA ALA A 53 -3.87 12.61 -0.94
C ALA A 53 -5.25 12.60 -0.27
N ASP A 54 -5.87 11.42 -0.14
CA ASP A 54 -7.09 11.24 0.65
C ASP A 54 -6.82 11.22 2.16
N TYR A 55 -5.56 11.21 2.58
CA TYR A 55 -5.13 11.08 3.98
C TYR A 55 -5.72 9.85 4.67
N TYR A 56 -5.91 8.76 3.91
CA TYR A 56 -6.61 7.53 4.30
C TYR A 56 -8.06 7.73 4.79
N ARG A 57 -8.68 8.85 4.41
CA ARG A 57 -10.09 9.12 4.66
C ARG A 57 -10.95 8.33 3.66
N ALA A 58 -11.66 7.33 4.17
CA ALA A 58 -12.57 6.49 3.41
C ALA A 58 -13.99 6.60 3.99
N ASP A 59 -14.59 7.78 3.87
CA ASP A 59 -15.92 8.07 4.40
C ASP A 59 -16.95 8.21 3.25
N PRO A 60 -17.97 7.34 3.17
CA PRO A 60 -19.04 7.44 2.17
C PRO A 60 -19.86 8.73 2.23
N ALA A 61 -19.72 9.55 3.29
CA ALA A 61 -20.31 10.88 3.37
C ALA A 61 -19.57 11.92 2.51
N ASP A 62 -18.31 11.66 2.15
CA ASP A 62 -17.51 12.58 1.32
C ASP A 62 -17.80 12.42 -0.18
N ALA A 63 -18.68 11.50 -0.57
CA ALA A 63 -18.89 11.13 -1.97
C ALA A 63 -19.30 12.32 -2.85
N ASP A 64 -20.21 13.18 -2.38
CA ASP A 64 -20.68 14.34 -3.15
C ASP A 64 -19.53 15.34 -3.37
N MET A 65 -18.78 15.65 -2.32
CA MET A 65 -17.59 16.49 -2.41
C MET A 65 -16.56 15.90 -3.38
N ILE A 66 -16.32 14.58 -3.32
CA ILE A 66 -15.36 13.93 -4.21
C ILE A 66 -15.82 14.00 -5.67
N ASN A 67 -17.09 13.72 -5.93
CA ASN A 67 -17.69 13.76 -7.27
C ASN A 67 -17.65 15.16 -7.88
N GLU A 68 -17.82 16.21 -7.07
CA GLU A 68 -17.79 17.60 -7.53
C GLU A 68 -16.37 18.12 -7.79
N ASN A 69 -15.37 17.65 -7.06
CA ASN A 69 -14.04 18.27 -7.01
C ASN A 69 -12.94 17.50 -7.73
N TYR A 70 -13.12 16.22 -8.04
CA TYR A 70 -12.08 15.38 -8.65
C TYR A 70 -12.57 14.75 -9.95
N ASP A 71 -11.64 14.57 -10.88
CA ASP A 71 -11.89 13.90 -12.16
C ASP A 71 -11.76 12.38 -12.06
N SER A 72 -10.99 11.88 -11.08
CA SER A 72 -10.83 10.45 -10.80
C SER A 72 -10.23 10.19 -9.42
N TYR A 73 -10.31 8.93 -8.98
CA TYR A 73 -9.72 8.45 -7.74
C TYR A 73 -8.80 7.25 -7.98
N VAL A 74 -7.52 7.37 -7.63
CA VAL A 74 -6.54 6.29 -7.73
C VAL A 74 -6.27 5.72 -6.35
N ILE A 75 -6.49 4.42 -6.18
CA ILE A 75 -6.39 3.71 -4.91
C ILE A 75 -5.25 2.69 -5.01
N PRO A 76 -3.99 3.08 -4.70
CA PRO A 76 -2.96 2.09 -4.48
C PRO A 76 -3.28 1.25 -3.24
N LEU A 77 -3.24 -0.06 -3.43
CA LEU A 77 -3.37 -1.02 -2.36
C LEU A 77 -2.08 -1.84 -2.22
N ALA A 78 -1.95 -2.49 -1.08
CA ALA A 78 -0.91 -3.47 -0.83
C ALA A 78 -1.55 -4.82 -0.58
N ASN A 79 -1.23 -5.43 0.55
CA ASN A 79 -1.82 -6.64 1.07
C ASN A 79 -3.26 -6.43 1.62
N ALA A 80 -4.13 -5.77 0.84
CA ALA A 80 -5.48 -5.38 1.25
C ALA A 80 -6.44 -6.55 1.48
N ILE A 81 -6.23 -7.70 0.82
CA ILE A 81 -7.03 -8.90 1.09
C ILE A 81 -6.42 -9.61 2.31
N ARG A 82 -6.90 -9.23 3.50
CA ARG A 82 -6.60 -9.87 4.80
C ARG A 82 -7.66 -9.51 5.84
N PRO A 83 -7.90 -10.36 6.86
CA PRO A 83 -8.94 -10.13 7.87
C PRO A 83 -8.91 -8.73 8.50
N SER A 84 -7.72 -8.26 8.92
CA SER A 84 -7.56 -6.97 9.60
C SER A 84 -7.82 -5.74 8.73
N PHE A 85 -7.92 -5.89 7.40
CA PHE A 85 -8.19 -4.79 6.48
C PHE A 85 -9.60 -4.82 5.90
N ILE A 86 -10.36 -5.91 6.09
CA ILE A 86 -11.74 -6.03 5.59
C ILE A 86 -12.65 -4.89 6.05
N PRO A 87 -12.61 -4.41 7.31
CA PRO A 87 -13.41 -3.26 7.71
C PRO A 87 -13.11 -2.00 6.89
N THR A 88 -11.84 -1.75 6.58
CA THR A 88 -11.41 -0.65 5.71
C THR A 88 -11.85 -0.88 4.28
N LEU A 89 -11.75 -2.11 3.78
CA LEU A 89 -12.20 -2.47 2.43
C LEU A 89 -13.69 -2.19 2.26
N LYS A 90 -14.53 -2.55 3.24
CA LYS A 90 -15.98 -2.27 3.24
C LYS A 90 -16.30 -0.77 3.21
N LYS A 91 -15.52 0.06 3.92
CA LYS A 91 -15.65 1.52 3.87
C LYS A 91 -15.34 2.06 2.48
N TYR A 92 -14.25 1.61 1.87
CA TYR A 92 -13.94 1.97 0.48
C TYR A 92 -15.02 1.48 -0.49
N THR A 93 -15.52 0.25 -0.36
CA THR A 93 -16.62 -0.25 -1.19
C THR A 93 -17.84 0.69 -1.13
N ALA A 94 -18.28 1.04 0.08
CA ALA A 94 -19.43 1.92 0.28
C ALA A 94 -19.22 3.34 -0.26
N LEU A 95 -17.99 3.85 -0.24
CA LEU A 95 -17.64 5.12 -0.87
C LEU A 95 -17.66 4.98 -2.41
N ILE A 96 -16.95 4.00 -2.97
CA ILE A 96 -16.81 3.78 -4.42
C ILE A 96 -18.17 3.61 -5.09
N GLU A 97 -19.10 2.87 -4.48
CA GLU A 97 -20.45 2.68 -5.01
C GLU A 97 -21.21 4.01 -5.20
N LYS A 98 -20.91 5.05 -4.41
CA LYS A 98 -21.50 6.39 -4.53
C LYS A 98 -20.74 7.34 -5.45
N LEU A 99 -19.56 6.95 -5.93
CA LEU A 99 -18.77 7.81 -6.81
C LEU A 99 -19.28 7.73 -8.25
N ASN A 100 -19.38 8.88 -8.90
CA ASN A 100 -19.75 9.00 -10.32
C ASN A 100 -18.52 9.21 -11.23
N ILE A 101 -17.34 9.25 -10.62
CA ILE A 101 -16.05 9.43 -11.29
C ILE A 101 -15.33 8.06 -11.44
N PRO A 102 -14.40 7.94 -12.41
CA PRO A 102 -13.56 6.75 -12.52
C PRO A 102 -12.75 6.46 -11.26
N VAL A 103 -12.66 5.18 -10.89
CA VAL A 103 -11.88 4.71 -9.73
C VAL A 103 -10.91 3.62 -10.16
N PHE A 104 -9.61 3.83 -9.97
CA PHE A 104 -8.56 2.92 -10.38
C PHE A 104 -7.87 2.30 -9.17
N VAL A 105 -7.97 0.98 -9.00
CA VAL A 105 -7.21 0.27 -7.96
C VAL A 105 -5.93 -0.31 -8.56
N VAL A 106 -4.79 0.01 -7.94
CA VAL A 106 -3.47 -0.32 -8.46
C VAL A 106 -2.70 -1.17 -7.47
N GLY A 107 -2.31 -2.36 -7.90
CA GLY A 107 -1.46 -3.26 -7.14
C GLY A 107 -2.16 -3.82 -5.89
N MET A 108 -3.42 -4.25 -6.00
CA MET A 108 -4.08 -4.96 -4.90
C MET A 108 -3.48 -6.36 -4.73
N GLY A 109 -3.25 -6.75 -3.48
CA GLY A 109 -2.62 -8.00 -3.13
C GLY A 109 -3.22 -8.61 -1.88
N MET A 110 -2.84 -9.86 -1.66
CA MET A 110 -3.28 -10.70 -0.57
C MET A 110 -2.15 -10.93 0.43
N ALA A 111 -2.47 -10.97 1.72
CA ALA A 111 -1.51 -11.34 2.79
C ALA A 111 -1.85 -12.72 3.34
N PHE A 112 -1.45 -13.77 2.63
CA PHE A 112 -1.58 -15.16 3.05
C PHE A 112 -0.22 -15.85 3.12
N PRO A 113 -0.14 -17.08 3.68
CA PRO A 113 1.09 -17.88 3.65
C PRO A 113 1.65 -18.02 2.23
N TYR A 114 2.94 -18.36 2.15
CA TYR A 114 3.69 -18.45 0.89
C TYR A 114 3.01 -19.36 -0.15
N GLU A 115 2.41 -20.47 0.29
CA GLU A 115 1.63 -21.38 -0.55
C GLU A 115 0.19 -21.49 0.00
N PRO A 116 -0.69 -20.52 -0.32
CA PRO A 116 -2.04 -20.55 0.19
C PRO A 116 -2.89 -21.52 -0.63
N ASN A 117 -3.81 -22.23 0.03
CA ASN A 117 -4.91 -22.87 -0.68
C ASN A 117 -5.86 -21.78 -1.19
N VAL A 118 -5.67 -21.35 -2.44
CA VAL A 118 -6.48 -20.27 -3.05
C VAL A 118 -7.97 -20.63 -3.12
N LYS A 119 -8.30 -21.92 -3.27
CA LYS A 119 -9.66 -22.44 -3.38
C LYS A 119 -10.39 -22.61 -2.05
N GLN A 120 -9.75 -22.26 -0.93
CA GLN A 120 -10.38 -22.29 0.38
C GLN A 120 -11.39 -21.14 0.49
N GLU A 121 -12.64 -21.44 0.85
CA GLU A 121 -13.63 -20.42 1.17
C GLU A 121 -13.21 -19.64 2.42
N ARG A 122 -13.41 -18.31 2.39
CA ARG A 122 -13.06 -17.41 3.49
C ARG A 122 -14.27 -16.59 3.90
N PRO A 123 -14.38 -16.23 5.20
CA PRO A 123 -15.55 -15.51 5.72
C PRO A 123 -15.74 -14.12 5.12
N PHE A 124 -14.72 -13.56 4.46
CA PHE A 124 -14.74 -12.25 3.82
C PHE A 124 -14.79 -12.31 2.29
N ASP A 125 -14.98 -13.48 1.68
CA ASP A 125 -15.04 -13.62 0.21
C ASP A 125 -16.14 -12.74 -0.39
N GLY A 126 -17.29 -12.63 0.27
CA GLY A 126 -18.38 -11.74 -0.15
C GLY A 126 -17.99 -10.25 -0.12
N ASP A 127 -17.23 -9.83 0.89
CA ASP A 127 -16.75 -8.45 1.00
C ASP A 127 -15.73 -8.13 -0.11
N VAL A 128 -14.84 -9.07 -0.44
CA VAL A 128 -13.90 -8.93 -1.56
C VAL A 128 -14.62 -8.88 -2.89
N LYS A 129 -15.59 -9.78 -3.14
CA LYS A 129 -16.40 -9.76 -4.36
C LYS A 129 -17.08 -8.41 -4.55
N ARG A 130 -17.74 -7.90 -3.51
CA ARG A 130 -18.42 -6.60 -3.58
C ARG A 130 -17.46 -5.45 -3.86
N PHE A 131 -16.29 -5.44 -3.20
CA PHE A 131 -15.27 -4.42 -3.48
C PHE A 131 -14.79 -4.47 -4.94
N VAL A 132 -14.43 -5.66 -5.45
CA VAL A 132 -13.94 -5.81 -6.83
C VAL A 132 -15.02 -5.42 -7.83
N SER A 133 -16.27 -5.84 -7.62
CA SER A 133 -17.41 -5.42 -8.45
C SER A 133 -17.59 -3.91 -8.47
N ALA A 134 -17.58 -3.24 -7.30
CA ALA A 134 -17.72 -1.79 -7.22
C ALA A 134 -16.61 -1.06 -7.98
N VAL A 135 -15.37 -1.57 -7.95
CA VAL A 135 -14.24 -1.01 -8.72
C VAL A 135 -14.43 -1.21 -10.22
N LEU A 136 -14.91 -2.38 -10.66
CA LEU A 136 -15.13 -2.69 -12.08
C LEU A 136 -16.34 -1.99 -12.69
N GLU A 137 -17.27 -1.51 -11.85
CA GLU A 137 -18.31 -0.56 -12.30
C GLU A 137 -17.73 0.83 -12.62
N LYS A 138 -16.55 1.17 -12.08
CA LYS A 138 -15.88 2.48 -12.27
C LYS A 138 -14.61 2.41 -13.12
N SER A 139 -14.18 1.22 -13.54
CA SER A 139 -12.96 0.99 -14.32
C SER A 139 -13.02 -0.30 -15.12
N ASN A 140 -12.25 -0.39 -16.20
CA ASN A 140 -12.27 -1.56 -17.08
C ASN A 140 -11.56 -2.78 -16.48
N ILE A 141 -10.53 -2.58 -15.65
CA ILE A 141 -9.69 -3.67 -15.15
C ILE A 141 -9.03 -3.31 -13.82
N LEU A 142 -8.94 -4.30 -12.92
CA LEU A 142 -8.25 -4.20 -11.63
C LEU A 142 -6.77 -4.62 -11.73
N GLY A 143 -5.85 -3.79 -11.25
CA GLY A 143 -4.43 -4.12 -11.19
C GLY A 143 -4.02 -4.87 -9.91
N LEU A 144 -3.37 -6.02 -10.03
CA LEU A 144 -2.97 -6.90 -8.92
C LEU A 144 -1.46 -6.99 -8.71
N ARG A 145 -1.02 -7.31 -7.48
CA ARG A 145 0.42 -7.42 -7.16
C ARG A 145 1.10 -8.69 -7.65
N GLY A 146 0.36 -9.78 -7.78
CA GLY A 146 0.98 -11.08 -8.07
C GLY A 146 -0.05 -12.17 -8.34
N GLN A 147 0.44 -13.28 -8.90
CA GLN A 147 -0.38 -14.36 -9.44
C GLN A 147 -1.31 -14.99 -8.40
N ILE A 148 -0.84 -15.19 -7.16
CA ILE A 148 -1.67 -15.74 -6.07
C ILE A 148 -2.97 -14.94 -5.87
N THR A 149 -2.92 -13.61 -6.01
CA THR A 149 -4.10 -12.77 -5.89
C THR A 149 -5.02 -12.92 -7.11
N ALA A 150 -4.45 -13.05 -8.31
CA ALA A 150 -5.20 -13.30 -9.54
C ALA A 150 -5.93 -14.65 -9.49
N ASP A 151 -5.25 -15.71 -9.05
CA ASP A 151 -5.82 -17.05 -8.92
C ASP A 151 -6.99 -17.07 -7.93
N TYR A 152 -6.87 -16.34 -6.82
CA TYR A 152 -7.96 -16.18 -5.86
C TYR A 152 -9.15 -15.41 -6.43
N LEU A 153 -8.93 -14.28 -7.12
CA LEU A 153 -10.03 -13.56 -7.76
C LEU A 153 -10.70 -14.41 -8.84
N SER A 154 -9.92 -15.24 -9.54
CA SER A 154 -10.43 -16.22 -10.49
C SER A 154 -11.32 -17.28 -9.81
N TYR A 155 -10.89 -17.79 -8.65
CA TYR A 155 -11.71 -18.66 -7.80
C TYR A 155 -13.01 -17.99 -7.35
N LEU A 156 -12.99 -16.69 -7.05
CA LEU A 156 -14.17 -15.92 -6.68
C LEU A 156 -15.15 -15.66 -7.84
N GLY A 157 -14.74 -15.93 -9.08
CA GLY A 157 -15.56 -15.83 -10.29
C GLY A 157 -15.21 -14.67 -11.23
N PHE A 158 -14.16 -13.90 -10.93
CA PHE A 158 -13.62 -12.89 -11.84
C PHE A 158 -12.71 -13.54 -12.90
N LYS A 159 -12.44 -12.85 -14.00
CA LYS A 159 -11.65 -13.39 -15.12
C LYS A 159 -10.37 -12.60 -15.32
N GLU A 160 -9.24 -13.31 -15.32
CA GLU A 160 -7.96 -12.72 -15.70
C GLU A 160 -7.97 -12.21 -17.15
N GLY A 161 -7.34 -11.06 -17.38
CA GLY A 161 -7.30 -10.37 -18.68
C GLY A 161 -8.58 -9.59 -19.03
N ARG A 162 -9.69 -9.82 -18.32
CA ARG A 162 -10.94 -9.05 -18.47
C ARG A 162 -11.23 -8.19 -17.25
N ASP A 163 -11.30 -8.82 -16.08
CA ASP A 163 -11.69 -8.18 -14.82
C ASP A 163 -10.46 -7.78 -14.01
N HIS A 164 -9.35 -8.50 -14.13
CA HIS A 164 -8.10 -8.17 -13.45
C HIS A 164 -6.86 -8.56 -14.26
N MET A 165 -5.73 -7.93 -13.94
CA MET A 165 -4.43 -8.31 -14.46
C MET A 165 -3.34 -8.18 -13.40
N VAL A 166 -2.35 -9.06 -13.45
CA VAL A 166 -1.15 -8.92 -12.63
C VAL A 166 -0.26 -7.84 -13.21
N ILE A 167 0.04 -6.82 -12.41
CA ILE A 167 0.98 -5.75 -12.77
C ILE A 167 2.24 -5.84 -11.91
N GLY A 168 2.12 -6.15 -10.62
CA GLY A 168 3.23 -6.10 -9.68
C GLY A 168 3.00 -5.08 -8.57
N CYS A 169 3.99 -4.92 -7.69
CA CYS A 169 3.95 -3.88 -6.66
C CYS A 169 4.18 -2.49 -7.30
N PRO A 170 3.33 -1.47 -7.03
CA PRO A 170 3.51 -0.17 -7.63
C PRO A 170 4.87 0.48 -7.33
N SER A 171 5.50 0.12 -6.21
CA SER A 171 6.85 0.63 -5.85
C SER A 171 7.92 0.31 -6.91
N MET A 172 7.75 -0.75 -7.70
CA MET A 172 8.70 -1.12 -8.77
C MET A 172 8.69 -0.13 -9.93
N TYR A 173 7.60 0.62 -10.12
CA TYR A 173 7.48 1.63 -11.18
C TYR A 173 8.00 3.00 -10.78
N THR A 174 8.59 3.18 -9.58
CA THR A 174 9.04 4.50 -9.11
C THR A 174 9.95 5.19 -10.14
N PHE A 175 10.78 4.42 -10.83
CA PHE A 175 11.64 4.92 -11.89
C PHE A 175 11.21 4.42 -13.29
N GLY A 176 10.15 3.62 -13.39
CA GLY A 176 9.72 2.98 -14.62
C GLY A 176 10.89 2.36 -15.38
N ASP A 177 10.92 2.59 -16.69
CA ASP A 177 11.98 2.12 -17.58
C ASP A 177 13.31 2.86 -17.40
N ASN A 178 13.36 3.89 -16.55
CA ASN A 178 14.57 4.64 -16.20
C ASN A 178 15.28 4.07 -14.96
N ILE A 179 14.84 2.91 -14.45
CA ILE A 179 15.51 2.26 -13.31
C ILE A 179 16.95 1.92 -13.67
N LYS A 180 17.90 2.48 -12.93
CA LYS A 180 19.33 2.17 -13.08
C LYS A 180 19.73 1.16 -12.02
N ILE A 181 19.92 -0.07 -12.45
CA ILE A 181 20.51 -1.12 -11.60
C ILE A 181 22.03 -0.94 -11.69
N ARG A 182 22.67 -0.71 -10.54
CA ARG A 182 24.12 -0.62 -10.44
C ARG A 182 24.70 -1.98 -10.08
N ASP A 183 25.82 -2.34 -10.70
CA ASP A 183 26.65 -3.40 -10.17
C ASP A 183 27.11 -3.02 -8.76
N THR A 184 26.94 -3.93 -7.82
CA THR A 184 27.16 -3.64 -6.40
C THR A 184 28.19 -4.61 -5.83
N GLU A 185 29.37 -4.09 -5.54
CA GLU A 185 30.38 -4.77 -4.73
C GLU A 185 30.30 -4.24 -3.29
N LEU A 186 30.08 -5.14 -2.33
CA LEU A 186 30.00 -4.80 -0.91
C LEU A 186 31.32 -5.13 -0.20
N ASN A 187 31.80 -4.17 0.59
CA ASN A 187 32.93 -4.35 1.51
C ASN A 187 32.55 -3.79 2.89
N ASP A 188 33.41 -3.99 3.88
CA ASP A 188 33.08 -3.66 5.28
C ASP A 188 32.88 -2.15 5.54
N ASN A 189 33.29 -1.28 4.60
CA ASN A 189 33.08 0.17 4.62
C ASN A 189 31.85 0.62 3.79
N SER A 190 31.13 -0.29 3.14
CA SER A 190 29.92 0.05 2.39
C SER A 190 28.85 0.65 3.30
N SER A 191 28.22 1.73 2.85
CA SER A 191 27.02 2.30 3.50
C SER A 191 25.82 1.41 3.20
N ILE A 192 25.20 0.88 4.26
CA ILE A 192 24.05 -0.03 4.17
C ILE A 192 22.89 0.59 4.93
N SER A 193 21.83 0.99 4.24
CA SER A 193 20.56 1.27 4.91
C SER A 193 19.75 -0.02 5.01
N MET A 194 19.27 -0.32 6.20
CA MET A 194 18.50 -1.50 6.49
C MET A 194 17.17 -1.12 7.14
N ASN A 195 16.10 -1.78 6.69
CA ASN A 195 14.81 -1.74 7.33
C ASN A 195 14.38 -3.18 7.61
N MET A 196 13.59 -3.40 8.66
CA MET A 196 13.16 -4.73 9.06
C MET A 196 11.71 -4.70 9.53
N THR A 197 10.96 -5.75 9.21
CA THR A 197 9.66 -6.01 9.86
C THR A 197 9.91 -6.86 11.11
N PRO A 198 9.59 -6.40 12.33
CA PRO A 198 9.84 -7.15 13.56
C PRO A 198 9.19 -8.55 13.58
N ALA A 199 8.09 -8.73 12.86
CA ALA A 199 7.39 -10.01 12.71
C ALA A 199 8.01 -10.96 11.66
N ALA A 200 9.16 -10.62 11.06
CA ALA A 200 9.83 -11.50 10.12
C ALA A 200 10.34 -12.79 10.78
N ASP A 201 10.58 -13.82 9.95
CA ASP A 201 11.09 -15.12 10.42
C ASP A 201 12.43 -14.96 11.17
N GLN A 202 12.62 -15.74 12.23
CA GLN A 202 13.83 -15.67 13.08
C GLN A 202 15.13 -15.87 12.31
N LYS A 203 15.13 -16.65 11.22
CA LYS A 203 16.31 -16.82 10.35
C LYS A 203 16.64 -15.51 9.63
N VAL A 204 15.61 -14.80 9.16
CA VAL A 204 15.76 -13.48 8.54
C VAL A 204 16.29 -12.48 9.57
N LEU A 205 15.68 -12.42 10.76
CA LEU A 205 16.14 -11.53 11.84
C LEU A 205 17.60 -11.80 12.24
N LYS A 206 18.00 -13.07 12.36
CA LYS A 206 19.40 -13.45 12.66
C LYS A 206 20.36 -13.05 11.55
N PHE A 207 19.99 -13.26 10.29
CA PHE A 207 20.78 -12.83 9.15
C PHE A 207 20.98 -11.31 9.17
N LEU A 208 19.89 -10.57 9.29
CA LEU A 208 19.87 -9.11 9.34
C LEU A 208 20.69 -8.55 10.51
N ASN A 209 20.54 -9.10 11.71
CA ASN A 209 21.37 -8.76 12.87
C ASN A 209 22.84 -9.14 12.71
N GLY A 210 23.16 -10.15 11.89
CA GLY A 210 24.54 -10.49 11.55
C GLY A 210 25.23 -9.43 10.70
N LEU A 211 24.47 -8.68 9.89
CA LEU A 211 25.02 -7.65 9.00
C LEU A 211 25.64 -6.50 9.77
N SER A 212 25.07 -6.14 10.93
CA SER A 212 25.60 -5.04 11.77
C SER A 212 27.00 -5.34 12.34
N LYS A 213 27.39 -6.62 12.42
CA LYS A 213 28.75 -7.02 12.81
C LYS A 213 29.77 -6.86 11.68
N ARG A 214 29.30 -6.90 10.43
CA ARG A 214 30.14 -6.90 9.22
C ARG A 214 30.29 -5.50 8.63
N TYR A 215 29.19 -4.75 8.54
CA TYR A 215 29.17 -3.44 7.89
C TYR A 215 29.17 -2.35 8.95
N LYS A 216 30.27 -1.59 9.03
CA LYS A 216 30.45 -0.53 10.04
C LYS A 216 29.53 0.67 9.81
N ASN A 217 29.18 0.91 8.55
CA ASN A 217 28.34 2.02 8.10
C ASN A 217 26.89 1.56 7.84
N LEU A 218 26.39 0.65 8.69
CA LEU A 218 25.01 0.17 8.62
C LEU A 218 24.09 1.08 9.45
N GLU A 219 23.05 1.60 8.80
CA GLU A 219 22.00 2.39 9.42
C GLU A 219 20.70 1.61 9.43
N PHE A 220 20.03 1.56 10.58
CA PHE A 220 18.70 0.98 10.70
C PHE A 220 17.64 2.08 10.65
N THR A 221 16.71 1.96 9.71
CA THR A 221 15.54 2.81 9.63
C THR A 221 14.30 2.00 10.04
N PRO A 222 13.61 2.38 11.12
CA PRO A 222 12.38 1.72 11.56
C PRO A 222 11.30 1.71 10.46
N GLN A 223 10.46 0.67 10.46
CA GLN A 223 9.38 0.54 9.47
C GLN A 223 8.00 0.80 10.04
N ASP A 224 7.76 0.39 11.29
CA ASP A 224 6.41 0.31 11.83
C ASP A 224 6.07 1.53 12.68
N LEU A 225 4.78 1.88 12.73
CA LEU A 225 4.29 3.00 13.55
C LEU A 225 4.65 2.83 15.03
N ASP A 226 4.61 1.60 15.54
CA ASP A 226 4.95 1.33 16.94
C ASP A 226 6.44 1.64 17.23
N GLU A 227 7.34 1.42 16.26
CA GLU A 227 8.76 1.80 16.37
C GLU A 227 8.96 3.32 16.26
N MET A 228 8.19 3.99 15.40
CA MET A 228 8.17 5.45 15.31
C MET A 228 7.71 6.08 16.63
N ILE A 229 6.64 5.54 17.23
CA ILE A 229 6.15 5.99 18.54
C ILE A 229 7.21 5.74 19.63
N LEU A 230 7.83 4.56 19.64
CA LEU A 230 8.89 4.23 20.60
C LEU A 230 10.05 5.22 20.51
N THR A 231 10.51 5.51 19.28
CA THR A 231 11.62 6.43 19.03
C THR A 231 11.26 7.87 19.40
N TYR A 232 10.04 8.30 19.09
CA TYR A 232 9.57 9.66 19.35
C TYR A 232 9.29 9.92 20.83
N SER A 233 8.65 8.97 21.52
CA SER A 233 8.22 9.14 22.92
C SER A 233 9.23 8.62 23.95
N GLY A 234 10.21 7.83 23.54
CA GLY A 234 11.15 7.15 24.43
C GLY A 234 10.54 5.99 25.23
N THR A 235 9.29 5.62 24.98
CA THR A 235 8.59 4.53 25.68
C THR A 235 7.80 3.66 24.68
N PRO A 236 7.75 2.34 24.86
CA PRO A 236 6.92 1.50 24.01
C PRO A 236 5.44 1.83 24.20
N PHE A 237 4.67 1.71 23.11
CA PHE A 237 3.22 1.81 23.19
C PHE A 237 2.67 0.53 23.82
N PHE A 238 2.09 0.61 25.01
CA PHE A 238 1.40 -0.52 25.61
C PHE A 238 0.11 -0.79 24.84
N ARG A 239 0.17 -1.58 23.76
CA ARG A 239 -1.05 -2.17 23.21
C ARG A 239 -1.58 -3.15 24.25
N ARG A 240 -2.66 -2.76 24.94
CA ARG A 240 -3.51 -3.75 25.61
C ARG A 240 -3.98 -4.71 24.52
N SER A 241 -3.63 -5.99 24.65
CA SER A 241 -4.24 -7.05 23.87
C SER A 241 -5.75 -6.99 24.10
N CYS A 242 -6.51 -6.58 23.10
CA CYS A 242 -7.96 -6.70 23.05
C CYS A 242 -8.31 -7.80 22.06
#